data_AF-A0A3D0SEN7-F1
#
_entry.id   AF-A0A3D0SEN7-F1
#
_cell.length_a   1.000
_cell.length_b   1.000
_cell.length_c   1.000
_cell.angle_alpha   90.00
_cell.angle_beta   90.00
_cell.angle_gamma   90.00
#
_symmetry.space_group_name_H-M   'P 1'
#
loop_
_entity.id
_entity.type
_entity.pdbx_description
1 polymer ?
#
loop_
_entity_poly.entity_id
_entity_poly.type
_entity_poly.pdbx_seq_one_letter_code
_entity_poly.pdbx_strand_id
1 'polypeptide(L)'
;MKIVSRTDALNRVSDDVKALLLKETHHDHPIVEINGSLHWQETPGVNQLLDTGLELSRLTDMLQHLGIDKNHEVYRDLFRKMGYSLDGYWEIFVFYNQDCDQYQPPGPVLFALVG
;
A
#
# COMPACT_ATOMS: atom_id res chain seq x y z
N MET A 1 16.69 7.77 4.33
CA MET A 1 15.22 7.85 4.30
C MET A 1 14.79 9.29 4.53
N LYS A 2 13.96 9.84 3.64
CA LYS A 2 13.40 11.20 3.76
C LYS A 2 11.90 11.13 3.54
N ILE A 3 11.10 11.77 4.38
CA ILE A 3 9.64 11.88 4.16
C ILE A 3 9.38 12.80 2.96
N VAL A 4 8.51 12.36 2.07
CA VAL A 4 8.12 13.04 0.84
C VAL A 4 6.66 13.44 0.94
N SER A 5 6.35 14.70 0.61
CA SER A 5 4.95 15.14 0.59
C SER A 5 4.18 14.46 -0.55
N ARG A 6 2.87 14.27 -0.39
CA ARG A 6 2.07 13.64 -1.45
C ARG A 6 2.12 14.40 -2.76
N THR A 7 2.16 15.74 -2.71
CA THR A 7 2.32 16.58 -3.92
C THR A 7 3.67 16.35 -4.61
N ASP A 8 4.76 16.24 -3.86
CA ASP A 8 6.07 15.93 -4.45
C ASP A 8 6.10 14.52 -5.04
N ALA A 9 5.53 13.53 -4.34
CA ALA A 9 5.41 12.17 -4.86
C ALA A 9 4.64 12.13 -6.19
N LEU A 10 3.49 12.81 -6.29
CA LEU A 10 2.67 12.89 -7.51
C LEU A 10 3.40 13.52 -8.71
N ASN A 11 4.45 14.31 -8.49
CA ASN A 11 5.25 14.92 -9.56
C ASN A 11 6.42 14.05 -10.02
N ARG A 12 6.71 12.96 -9.30
CA ARG A 12 7.90 12.12 -9.50
C ARG A 12 7.59 10.72 -10.02
N VAL A 13 6.34 10.28 -9.93
CA VAL A 13 5.88 8.95 -10.37
C VAL A 13 5.28 8.99 -11.77
N SER A 14 5.12 7.82 -12.39
CA SER A 14 4.41 7.67 -13.68
C SER A 14 2.94 8.05 -13.56
N ASP A 15 2.29 8.33 -14.69
CA ASP A 15 0.85 8.67 -14.72
C ASP A 15 -0.03 7.55 -14.14
N ASP A 16 0.37 6.29 -14.32
CA ASP A 16 -0.37 5.14 -13.79
C ASP A 16 -0.32 5.06 -12.25
N VAL A 17 0.87 5.25 -11.67
CA VAL A 17 1.04 5.31 -10.20
C VAL A 17 0.40 6.58 -9.65
N LYS A 18 0.43 7.68 -10.40
CA LYS A 18 -0.26 8.93 -10.05
C LYS A 18 -1.77 8.72 -9.96
N ALA A 19 -2.37 8.03 -10.93
CA ALA A 19 -3.79 7.70 -10.94
C ALA A 19 -4.17 6.85 -9.71
N LEU A 20 -3.34 5.87 -9.34
CA LEU A 20 -3.50 5.10 -8.10
C LEU A 20 -3.49 6.01 -6.87
N LEU A 21 -2.47 6.86 -6.69
CA LEU A 21 -2.33 7.73 -5.51
C LEU A 21 -3.44 8.78 -5.37
N LEU A 22 -4.08 9.15 -6.48
CA LEU A 22 -5.22 10.07 -6.50
C LEU A 22 -6.55 9.34 -6.21
N LYS A 23 -6.69 8.08 -6.67
CA LYS A 23 -7.87 7.24 -6.41
C LYS A 23 -7.89 6.75 -4.96
N GLU A 24 -6.73 6.41 -4.41
CA GLU A 24 -6.58 5.72 -3.13
C GLU A 24 -5.87 6.64 -2.10
N THR A 25 -6.62 7.14 -1.12
CA THR A 25 -6.08 8.02 -0.07
C THR A 25 -5.18 7.27 0.91
N HIS A 26 -5.40 5.95 1.08
CA HIS A 26 -4.58 5.05 1.88
C HIS A 26 -4.35 5.54 3.31
N HIS A 27 -5.37 6.13 3.96
CA HIS A 27 -5.27 6.65 5.32
C HIS A 27 -4.10 7.62 5.55
N ASP A 28 -3.71 8.38 4.53
CA ASP A 28 -2.55 9.29 4.56
C ASP A 28 -1.24 8.62 4.96
N HIS A 29 -1.09 7.32 4.65
CA HIS A 29 0.14 6.57 4.91
C HIS A 29 1.35 7.34 4.36
N PRO A 30 2.41 7.58 5.15
CA PRO A 30 3.51 8.42 4.70
C PRO A 30 4.31 7.79 3.56
N ILE A 31 4.81 8.64 2.65
CA ILE A 31 5.71 8.25 1.57
C ILE A 31 7.12 8.67 1.93
N VAL A 32 8.09 7.79 1.69
CA VAL A 32 9.51 8.04 1.93
C VAL A 32 10.35 7.78 0.68
N GLU A 33 11.48 8.46 0.60
CA GLU A 33 12.50 8.23 -0.42
C GLU A 33 13.64 7.36 0.12
N ILE A 34 13.96 6.31 -0.62
CA ILE A 34 15.03 5.35 -0.36
C ILE A 34 15.81 5.17 -1.67
N ASN A 35 17.08 5.60 -1.69
CA ASN A 35 17.98 5.46 -2.84
C ASN A 35 17.38 5.95 -4.18
N GLY A 36 16.62 7.05 -4.15
CA GLY A 36 16.00 7.64 -5.34
C GLY A 36 14.64 7.06 -5.74
N SER A 37 14.22 5.94 -5.13
CA SER A 37 12.89 5.37 -5.31
C SER A 37 11.94 5.80 -4.20
N LEU A 38 10.65 5.90 -4.53
CA LEU A 38 9.58 6.24 -3.59
C LEU A 38 8.93 4.97 -3.04
N HIS A 39 8.77 4.93 -1.73
CA HIS A 39 8.22 3.80 -0.98
C HIS A 39 7.15 4.27 -0.01
N TRP A 40 6.24 3.39 0.34
CA TRP A 40 5.48 3.56 1.57
C TRP A 40 6.41 3.50 2.77
N GLN A 41 6.14 4.30 3.81
CA GLN A 41 6.90 4.20 5.05
C GLN A 41 6.58 2.87 5.73
N GLU A 42 7.59 2.03 5.94
CA GLU A 42 7.39 0.78 6.68
C GLU A 42 6.92 1.04 8.12
N THR A 43 6.09 0.14 8.63
CA THR A 43 5.79 0.08 10.06
C THR A 43 6.81 -0.84 10.73
N PRO A 44 7.55 -0.36 11.75
CA PRO A 44 8.51 -1.19 12.47
C PRO A 44 7.86 -2.49 12.95
N GLY A 45 8.51 -3.63 12.68
CA GLY A 45 8.05 -4.94 13.12
C GLY A 45 7.23 -5.73 12.11
N VAL A 46 6.64 -5.11 11.07
CA VAL A 46 5.83 -5.86 10.09
C VAL A 46 6.70 -6.82 9.27
N ASN A 47 7.87 -6.35 8.83
CA ASN A 47 8.83 -7.19 8.11
C ASN A 47 9.52 -8.23 9.02
N GLN A 48 9.51 -8.05 10.34
CA GLN A 48 10.15 -9.00 11.28
C GLN A 48 9.47 -10.38 11.28
N LEU A 49 8.20 -10.45 10.87
CA LEU A 49 7.54 -11.75 10.68
C LEU A 49 8.23 -12.58 9.60
N LEU A 50 8.74 -11.95 8.54
CA LEU A 50 9.47 -12.64 7.49
C LEU A 50 10.84 -13.15 7.98
N ASP A 51 11.47 -12.42 8.91
CA ASP A 51 12.73 -12.83 9.54
C ASP A 51 12.60 -14.11 10.38
N THR A 52 11.36 -14.51 10.74
CA THR A 52 11.10 -15.78 11.44
C THR A 52 11.10 -17.01 10.52
N GLY A 53 11.25 -16.82 9.20
CA GLY A 53 11.12 -17.87 8.19
C GLY A 53 9.68 -18.08 7.70
N LEU A 54 8.76 -17.18 8.05
CA LEU A 54 7.45 -17.12 7.40
C LEU A 54 7.61 -16.56 5.98
N GLU A 55 7.42 -17.41 4.98
CA GLU A 55 7.41 -17.00 3.58
C GLU A 55 6.20 -16.09 3.30
N LEU A 56 6.44 -14.96 2.61
CA LEU A 56 5.38 -14.03 2.23
C LEU A 56 4.27 -14.73 1.43
N SER A 57 4.63 -15.67 0.54
CA SER A 57 3.68 -16.45 -0.24
C SER A 57 2.71 -17.25 0.64
N ARG A 58 3.20 -17.85 1.74
CA ARG A 58 2.35 -18.58 2.69
C ARG A 58 1.43 -17.65 3.46
N LEU A 59 1.91 -16.47 3.85
CA LEU A 59 1.08 -15.45 4.49
C LEU A 59 -0.04 -15.01 3.53
N THR A 60 0.28 -14.74 2.27
CA THR A 60 -0.71 -14.32 1.28
C THR A 60 -1.71 -15.42 0.95
N ASP A 61 -1.28 -16.68 0.88
CA ASP A 61 -2.18 -17.82 0.69
C ASP A 61 -3.15 -17.97 1.85
N MET A 62 -2.66 -17.81 3.09
CA MET A 62 -3.51 -17.84 4.28
C MET A 62 -4.56 -16.72 4.26
N LEU A 63 -4.18 -15.50 3.91
CA LEU A 63 -5.12 -14.38 3.79
C LEU A 63 -6.21 -14.66 2.75
N GLN A 64 -5.84 -15.21 1.59
CA GLN A 64 -6.81 -15.60 0.56
C GLN A 64 -7.81 -16.65 1.05
N HIS A 65 -7.37 -17.67 1.81
CA HIS A 65 -8.27 -18.66 2.40
C HIS A 65 -9.24 -18.06 3.43
N LEU A 66 -8.92 -16.90 4.00
CA LEU A 66 -9.79 -16.13 4.89
C LEU A 66 -10.71 -15.15 4.14
N GLY A 67 -10.68 -15.12 2.80
CA GLY A 67 -11.42 -14.16 1.98
C GLY A 67 -10.81 -12.76 1.98
N ILE A 68 -9.54 -12.62 2.39
CA ILE A 68 -8.78 -11.36 2.37
C ILE A 68 -7.86 -11.41 1.14
N ASP A 69 -8.34 -10.86 0.03
CA ASP A 69 -7.62 -10.83 -1.24
C ASP A 69 -6.97 -9.46 -1.52
N LYS A 70 -6.39 -9.30 -2.72
CA LYS A 70 -5.73 -8.07 -3.16
C LYS A 70 -6.67 -6.85 -3.24
N ASN A 71 -7.98 -7.05 -3.26
CA ASN A 71 -9.00 -6.00 -3.25
C ASN A 71 -9.55 -5.76 -1.83
N HIS A 72 -8.98 -6.40 -0.82
CA HIS A 72 -9.29 -6.12 0.57
C HIS A 72 -8.29 -5.11 1.15
N GLU A 73 -8.78 -4.07 1.83
CA GLU A 73 -7.91 -3.00 2.35
C GLU A 73 -6.89 -3.53 3.37
N VAL A 74 -7.24 -4.54 4.18
CA VAL A 74 -6.27 -5.20 5.09
C VAL A 74 -5.06 -5.77 4.34
N TYR A 75 -5.28 -6.36 3.16
CA TYR A 75 -4.20 -6.92 2.36
C TYR A 75 -3.32 -5.81 1.79
N ARG A 76 -3.94 -4.76 1.25
CA ARG A 76 -3.25 -3.58 0.73
C ARG A 76 -2.45 -2.85 1.82
N ASP A 77 -3.04 -2.68 2.99
CA ASP A 77 -2.42 -2.08 4.17
C ASP A 77 -1.19 -2.85 4.64
N LEU A 78 -1.23 -4.18 4.65
CA LEU A 78 -0.07 -5.02 4.93
C LEU A 78 1.10 -4.66 4.01
N PHE A 79 0.88 -4.61 2.70
CA PHE A 79 1.94 -4.30 1.73
C PHE A 79 2.47 -2.87 1.85
N ARG A 80 1.62 -1.89 2.18
CA ARG A 80 2.09 -0.52 2.48
C ARG A 80 2.95 -0.50 3.74
N LYS A 81 2.52 -1.19 4.81
CA LYS A 81 3.25 -1.29 6.08
C LYS A 81 4.54 -2.10 5.98
N MET A 82 4.66 -2.97 4.98
CA MET A 82 5.92 -3.63 4.63
C MET A 82 6.93 -2.71 3.92
N GLY A 83 6.52 -1.51 3.50
CA GLY A 83 7.42 -0.52 2.88
C GLY A 83 7.70 -0.75 1.39
N TYR A 84 6.73 -1.36 0.68
CA TYR A 84 6.84 -1.56 -0.78
C TYR A 84 7.07 -0.23 -1.52
N SER A 85 7.81 -0.30 -2.63
CA SER A 85 7.91 0.82 -3.57
C SER A 85 6.53 1.15 -4.14
N LEU A 86 6.31 2.41 -4.50
CA LEU A 86 5.04 2.84 -5.09
C LEU A 86 4.78 2.12 -6.43
N ASP A 87 5.83 1.94 -7.25
CA ASP A 87 5.75 1.20 -8.51
C ASP A 87 5.42 -0.28 -8.28
N GLY A 88 6.12 -0.94 -7.35
CA GLY A 88 5.87 -2.36 -7.05
C GLY A 88 4.49 -2.59 -6.44
N TYR A 89 3.99 -1.64 -5.64
CA TYR A 89 2.63 -1.66 -5.14
C TYR A 89 1.61 -1.55 -6.29
N TRP A 90 1.81 -0.61 -7.22
CA TRP A 90 0.96 -0.48 -8.40
C TRP A 90 0.97 -1.76 -9.27
N GLU A 91 2.14 -2.38 -9.47
CA GLU A 91 2.25 -3.62 -10.23
C GLU A 91 1.38 -4.74 -9.61
N ILE A 92 1.46 -4.92 -8.30
CA ILE A 92 0.76 -6.00 -7.59
C ILE A 92 -0.77 -5.79 -7.57
N PHE A 93 -1.20 -4.54 -7.32
CA PHE A 93 -2.58 -4.23 -6.97
C PHE A 93 -3.41 -3.63 -8.10
N VAL A 94 -2.76 -3.18 -9.18
CA VAL A 94 -3.42 -2.61 -10.36
C VAL A 94 -3.05 -3.41 -11.60
N PHE A 95 -1.76 -3.52 -11.95
CA PHE A 95 -1.36 -4.13 -13.23
C PHE A 95 -1.61 -5.65 -13.29
N TYR A 96 -1.17 -6.39 -12.27
CA TYR A 96 -1.35 -7.85 -12.18
C TYR A 96 -2.66 -8.27 -11.48
N ASN A 97 -3.55 -7.32 -11.20
CA ASN A 97 -4.81 -7.57 -10.53
C ASN A 97 -5.97 -7.30 -11.48
N GLN A 98 -6.47 -8.35 -12.14
CA GLN A 98 -7.51 -8.26 -13.17
C GLN A 98 -8.82 -7.65 -12.65
N ASP A 99 -9.07 -7.80 -11.35
CA ASP A 99 -10.26 -7.32 -10.66
C ASP A 99 -9.98 -6.04 -9.84
N CYS A 100 -8.95 -5.26 -10.18
CA CYS A 100 -8.58 -4.07 -9.39
C CYS A 100 -9.65 -2.98 -9.35
N ASP A 101 -10.59 -3.01 -10.29
CA ASP A 101 -11.78 -2.16 -10.32
C ASP A 101 -12.78 -2.50 -9.22
N GLN A 102 -12.75 -3.73 -8.68
CA GLN A 102 -13.58 -4.16 -7.55
C GLN A 102 -13.07 -3.64 -6.21
N TYR A 103 -11.84 -3.11 -6.14
CA TYR A 103 -11.33 -2.50 -4.91
C TYR A 103 -12.15 -1.26 -4.52
N GLN A 104 -12.76 -1.30 -3.33
CA GLN A 104 -13.44 -0.17 -2.73
C GLN A 104 -12.54 0.42 -1.64
N PRO A 105 -11.83 1.54 -1.92
CA PRO A 105 -11.02 2.18 -0.90
C PRO A 105 -11.91 2.62 0.27
N PRO A 106 -11.42 2.48 1.51
CA PRO A 106 -12.12 3.03 2.66
C PRO A 106 -12.38 4.52 2.39
N GLY A 107 -13.62 4.95 2.62
CA GLY A 107 -13.99 6.36 2.48
C GLY A 107 -13.08 7.24 3.33
N PRO A 108 -13.05 8.57 3.07
CA PRO A 108 -12.35 9.49 3.95
C PRO A 108 -12.82 9.23 5.38
N VAL A 109 -11.88 9.07 6.31
CA VAL A 109 -12.23 9.03 7.74
C VAL A 109 -12.81 10.42 8.05
N LEU A 110 -14.13 10.54 7.97
CA LEU A 110 -14.85 11.64 8.60
C LEU A 110 -14.54 11.47 10.08
N PHE A 111 -13.62 12.27 10.59
CA PHE A 111 -13.59 12.59 12.00
C PHE A 111 -14.97 13.20 12.29
N ALA A 112 -15.93 12.34 12.66
CA ALA A 112 -17.14 12.78 13.29
C ALA A 112 -16.68 13.55 14.52
N LEU A 113 -16.90 14.86 14.48
CA LEU A 113 -16.86 15.75 15.62
C LEU A 113 -17.80 15.14 16.67
N VAL A 114 -17.27 14.31 17.54
CA VAL A 114 -17.88 14.06 18.84
C VAL A 114 -17.46 15.26 19.69
N GLY A 115 -18.28 16.30 19.59
CA GLY A 115 -18.36 17.36 20.59
C GLY A 115 -19.08 16.89 21.84
#